data_AF-A0A1G2IBQ7-F1
#
_entry.id   AF-A0A1G2IBQ7-F1
#
_cell.length_a   1.000
_cell.length_b   1.000
_cell.length_c   1.000
_cell.angle_alpha   90.00
_cell.angle_beta   90.00
_cell.angle_gamma   90.00
#
_symmetry.space_group_name_H-M   'P 1'
#
loop_
_entity.id
_entity.type
_entity.pdbx_description
1 polymer ?
#
loop_
_entity_poly.entity_id
_entity_poly.type
_entity_poly.pdbx_seq_one_letter_code
_entity_poly.pdbx_strand_id
1 'polypeptide(L)'
;MLSVKFSEKAIAELQLFVRNYEASFLKLYEDTGLQNEHLIKNLYIKSAEEIDTTIRSIVLEKLSKNQVLGRKKYGGMLEIDFYVGSRLIIVLFSDDKESGIRWIESIFIDRKPIIF
;
A
#
# COMPACT_ATOMS: atom_id res chain seq x y z
N MET A 1 -11.03 10.98 18.54
CA MET A 1 -10.13 10.14 17.72
C MET A 1 -11.00 9.23 16.89
N LEU A 2 -10.91 9.30 15.56
CA LEU A 2 -11.72 8.47 14.66
C LEU A 2 -11.08 7.08 14.54
N SER A 3 -11.92 6.03 14.46
CA SER A 3 -11.46 4.68 14.13
C SER A 3 -11.12 4.63 12.65
N VAL A 4 -9.91 4.17 12.28
CA VAL A 4 -9.51 4.09 10.87
C VAL A 4 -9.81 2.69 10.34
N LYS A 5 -10.51 2.61 9.19
CA LYS A 5 -10.86 1.35 8.54
C LYS A 5 -10.56 1.39 7.05
N PHE A 6 -10.20 0.26 6.48
CA PHE A 6 -10.06 0.13 5.04
C PHE A 6 -11.40 -0.24 4.41
N SER A 7 -11.75 0.44 3.32
CA SER A 7 -12.80 -0.03 2.43
C SER A 7 -12.35 -1.32 1.71
N GLU A 8 -13.30 -2.11 1.23
CA GLU A 8 -13.00 -3.30 0.41
C GLU A 8 -12.19 -2.95 -0.84
N LYS A 9 -12.50 -1.79 -1.45
CA LYS A 9 -11.75 -1.26 -2.59
C LYS A 9 -10.28 -1.01 -2.24
N ALA A 10 -10.00 -0.29 -1.16
CA ALA A 10 -8.63 -0.02 -0.73
C ALA A 10 -7.86 -1.31 -0.38
N ILE A 11 -8.54 -2.31 0.21
CA ILE A 11 -7.95 -3.63 0.46
C ILE A 11 -7.56 -4.30 -0.86
N ALA A 12 -8.47 -4.32 -1.85
CA ALA A 12 -8.24 -4.94 -3.14
C ALA A 12 -7.11 -4.24 -3.91
N GLU A 13 -7.04 -2.90 -3.88
CA GLU A 13 -5.98 -2.12 -4.53
C GLU A 13 -4.60 -2.43 -3.96
N LEU A 14 -4.49 -2.49 -2.62
CA LEU A 14 -3.24 -2.85 -1.95
C LEU A 14 -2.83 -4.29 -2.27
N GLN A 15 -3.76 -5.24 -2.20
CA GLN A 15 -3.49 -6.64 -2.55
C GLN A 15 -3.08 -6.80 -4.02
N LEU A 16 -3.72 -6.07 -4.93
CA LEU A 16 -3.36 -6.07 -6.35
C LEU A 16 -1.94 -5.52 -6.56
N PHE A 17 -1.56 -4.46 -5.83
CA PHE A 17 -0.19 -3.96 -5.87
C PHE A 17 0.82 -5.02 -5.40
N VAL A 18 0.58 -5.65 -4.25
CA VAL A 18 1.48 -6.65 -3.67
C VAL A 18 1.61 -7.88 -4.58
N ARG A 19 0.50 -8.37 -5.14
CA ARG A 19 0.52 -9.47 -6.11
C ARG A 19 1.27 -9.12 -7.38
N ASN A 20 1.10 -7.90 -7.91
CA ASN A 20 1.83 -7.46 -9.09
C ASN A 20 3.33 -7.31 -8.81
N TYR A 21 3.69 -6.83 -7.62
CA TYR A 21 5.09 -6.79 -7.17
C TYR A 21 5.67 -8.20 -7.16
N GLU A 22 5.05 -9.13 -6.44
CA GLU A 22 5.47 -10.53 -6.36
C GLU A 22 5.59 -11.18 -7.74
N ALA A 23 4.53 -11.10 -8.57
CA ALA A 23 4.51 -11.69 -9.90
C ALA A 23 5.59 -11.13 -10.83
N SER A 24 5.87 -9.83 -10.74
CA SER A 24 6.94 -9.21 -11.54
C SER A 24 8.30 -9.78 -11.18
N PHE A 25 8.59 -10.00 -9.90
CA PHE A 25 9.85 -10.60 -9.46
C PHE A 25 9.91 -12.10 -9.75
N LEU A 26 8.84 -12.85 -9.49
CA LEU A 26 8.81 -14.28 -9.77
C LEU A 26 9.07 -14.57 -11.25
N LYS A 27 8.52 -13.75 -12.15
CA LYS A 27 8.77 -13.86 -13.59
C LYS A 27 10.22 -13.60 -13.99
N LEU A 28 10.95 -12.73 -13.27
CA LEU A 28 12.38 -12.49 -13.54
C LEU A 28 13.27 -13.68 -13.19
N TYR A 29 12.81 -14.50 -12.25
CA TYR A 29 13.52 -15.68 -11.78
C TYR A 29 12.87 -16.98 -12.25
N GLU A 30 12.05 -16.93 -13.30
CA GLU A 30 11.49 -18.13 -13.92
C GLU A 30 12.51 -18.68 -14.93
N ASP A 31 12.89 -19.96 -14.77
CA ASP A 31 13.77 -20.68 -15.69
C ASP A 31 15.18 -20.07 -15.82
N THR A 32 15.69 -19.51 -14.72
CA THR A 32 17.04 -18.90 -14.71
C THR A 32 18.17 -19.91 -14.59
N GLY A 33 17.85 -21.17 -14.27
CA GLY A 33 18.85 -22.22 -14.02
C GLY A 33 19.71 -21.98 -12.77
N LEU A 34 19.33 -21.02 -11.93
CA LEU A 34 20.05 -20.72 -10.69
C LEU A 34 19.83 -21.83 -9.67
N GLN A 35 20.92 -22.36 -9.10
CA GLN A 35 20.85 -23.41 -8.06
C GLN A 35 20.01 -23.00 -6.83
N ASN A 36 19.88 -21.68 -6.58
CA ASN A 36 19.17 -21.11 -5.43
C ASN A 36 17.83 -20.44 -5.79
N GLU A 37 17.24 -20.74 -6.95
CA GLU A 37 16.03 -20.09 -7.43
C GLU A 37 14.87 -20.13 -6.42
N HIS A 38 14.67 -21.26 -5.74
CA HIS A 38 13.65 -21.40 -4.70
C HIS A 38 13.89 -20.48 -3.48
N LEU A 39 15.14 -20.28 -3.08
CA LEU A 39 15.49 -19.38 -1.97
C LEU A 39 15.22 -17.92 -2.35
N ILE A 40 15.56 -17.55 -3.59
CA ILE A 40 15.30 -16.20 -4.13
C ILE A 40 13.80 -15.94 -4.18
N LYS A 41 13.01 -16.87 -4.73
CA LYS A 41 11.54 -16.77 -4.79
C LYS A 41 10.91 -16.64 -3.40
N ASN A 42 11.33 -17.46 -2.44
CA ASN A 42 10.87 -17.37 -1.05
C ASN A 42 11.19 -16.02 -0.38
N LEU A 43 12.36 -15.45 -0.68
CA LEU A 43 12.74 -14.13 -0.16
C LEU A 43 11.82 -13.03 -0.72
N TYR A 44 11.44 -13.11 -2.00
CA TYR A 44 10.52 -12.14 -2.60
C TYR A 44 9.09 -12.27 -2.08
N ILE A 45 8.62 -13.50 -1.81
CA ILE A 45 7.31 -13.73 -1.18
C ILE A 45 7.27 -13.05 0.20
N LYS A 46 8.28 -13.32 1.05
CA LYS A 46 8.39 -12.66 2.36
C LYS A 46 8.47 -11.15 2.25
N SER A 47 9.23 -10.65 1.28
CA SER A 47 9.33 -9.20 1.03
C SER A 47 7.98 -8.60 0.64
N ALA A 48 7.15 -9.31 -0.14
CA ALA A 48 5.82 -8.85 -0.53
C ALA A 48 4.88 -8.76 0.69
N GLU A 49 4.91 -9.74 1.60
CA GLU A 49 4.17 -9.74 2.86
C GLU A 49 4.60 -8.61 3.80
N GLU A 50 5.91 -8.38 3.91
CA GLU A 50 6.48 -7.27 4.68
C GLU A 50 6.04 -5.92 4.12
N ILE A 51 5.98 -5.77 2.80
CA ILE A 51 5.51 -4.55 2.14
C ILE A 51 4.03 -4.29 2.47
N ASP A 52 3.15 -5.29 2.37
CA ASP A 52 1.73 -5.15 2.73
C ASP A 52 1.59 -4.67 4.17
N THR A 53 2.25 -5.37 5.10
CA THR A 53 2.19 -5.09 6.54
C THR A 53 2.70 -3.68 6.86
N THR A 54 3.83 -3.30 6.26
CA THR A 54 4.47 -1.99 6.49
C THR A 54 3.59 -0.85 5.97
N ILE A 55 3.05 -0.98 4.75
CA ILE A 55 2.18 0.06 4.18
C ILE A 55 0.93 0.22 5.04
N ARG A 56 0.27 -0.89 5.42
CA ARG A 56 -0.92 -0.84 6.29
C ARG A 56 -0.64 -0.14 7.61
N SER A 57 0.46 -0.50 8.27
CA SER A 57 0.85 0.06 9.56
C SER A 57 1.05 1.57 9.48
N ILE A 58 1.81 2.05 8.48
CA ILE A 58 2.12 3.48 8.33
C ILE A 58 0.87 4.28 7.94
N VAL A 59 0.01 3.74 7.07
CA VAL A 59 -1.27 4.37 6.70
C VAL A 59 -2.14 4.55 7.95
N LEU A 60 -2.29 3.50 8.75
CA LEU A 60 -3.04 3.54 10.01
C LEU A 60 -2.45 4.55 10.99
N GLU A 61 -1.13 4.55 11.18
CA GLU A 61 -0.45 5.50 12.07
C GLU A 61 -0.74 6.95 11.66
N LYS A 62 -0.57 7.28 10.37
CA LYS A 62 -0.80 8.64 9.86
C LYS A 62 -2.26 9.08 9.96
N LEU A 63 -3.19 8.19 9.65
CA LEU A 63 -4.62 8.50 9.65
C LEU A 63 -5.29 8.35 11.01
N SER A 64 -4.66 7.72 12.00
CA SER A 64 -5.20 7.63 13.37
C SER A 64 -5.20 8.98 14.11
N LYS A 65 -4.41 9.93 13.63
CA LYS A 65 -4.28 11.27 14.24
C LYS A 65 -5.60 12.05 14.10
N ASN A 66 -5.97 12.78 15.17
CA ASN A 66 -7.15 13.65 15.16
C ASN A 66 -7.10 14.64 13.99
N GLN A 67 -5.94 15.24 13.76
CA GLN A 67 -5.67 16.08 12.60
C GLN A 67 -4.62 15.40 11.70
N VAL A 68 -5.03 15.10 10.48
CA VAL A 68 -4.12 14.60 9.44
C VAL A 68 -3.40 15.80 8.82
N LEU A 69 -2.11 15.93 9.11
CA LEU A 69 -1.26 16.98 8.56
C LEU A 69 -0.94 16.69 7.09
N GLY A 70 -0.85 17.75 6.27
CA GLY A 70 -0.58 17.63 4.84
C GLY A 70 -1.76 17.14 4.00
N ARG A 71 -2.96 17.00 4.59
CA ARG A 71 -4.15 16.60 3.83
C ARG A 71 -4.55 17.68 2.82
N LYS A 72 -4.92 17.24 1.63
CA LYS A 72 -5.49 18.07 0.56
C LYS A 72 -6.89 17.57 0.19
N LYS A 73 -7.69 18.40 -0.48
CA LYS A 73 -9.01 18.00 -0.99
C LYS A 73 -8.87 17.52 -2.43
N TYR A 74 -9.48 16.40 -2.75
CA TYR A 74 -9.51 15.84 -4.10
C TYR A 74 -10.89 15.25 -4.40
N GLY A 75 -11.60 15.79 -5.39
CA GLY A 75 -12.88 15.23 -5.86
C GLY A 75 -13.95 15.01 -4.78
N GLY A 76 -13.99 15.85 -3.73
CA GLY A 76 -14.91 15.70 -2.59
C GLY A 76 -14.37 14.84 -1.44
N MET A 77 -13.24 14.15 -1.64
CA MET A 77 -12.53 13.38 -0.62
C MET A 77 -11.32 14.15 -0.07
N LEU A 78 -10.71 13.59 0.97
CA LEU A 78 -9.43 14.03 1.50
C LEU A 78 -8.33 13.11 0.97
N GLU A 79 -7.16 13.67 0.72
CA GLU A 79 -5.99 12.95 0.23
C GLU A 79 -4.79 13.27 1.11
N ILE A 80 -3.94 12.27 1.33
CA ILE A 80 -2.55 12.46 1.78
C ILE A 80 -1.60 11.70 0.88
N ASP A 81 -0.39 12.23 0.75
CA ASP A 81 0.72 11.55 0.10
C ASP A 81 1.94 11.51 1.02
N PHE A 82 2.68 10.41 0.97
CA PHE A 82 3.90 10.20 1.76
C PHE A 82 4.72 9.05 1.20
N TYR A 83 6.01 9.00 1.56
CA TYR A 83 6.89 7.91 1.15
C TYR A 83 6.93 6.78 2.17
N VAL A 84 6.94 5.54 1.67
CA VAL A 84 7.29 4.32 2.40
C VAL A 84 8.50 3.70 1.70
N GLY A 85 9.68 3.87 2.30
CA GLY A 85 10.94 3.64 1.61
C GLY A 85 11.07 4.57 0.40
N SER A 86 11.16 3.99 -0.80
CA SER A 86 11.23 4.73 -2.07
C SER A 86 9.89 4.82 -2.81
N ARG A 87 8.80 4.31 -2.23
CA ARG A 87 7.47 4.28 -2.87
C ARG A 87 6.64 5.45 -2.40
N LEU A 88 6.10 6.22 -3.33
CA LEU A 88 5.10 7.23 -3.02
C LEU A 88 3.75 6.52 -2.80
N ILE A 89 3.16 6.72 -1.64
CA ILE A 89 1.84 6.22 -1.26
C ILE A 89 0.90 7.42 -1.26
N ILE A 90 -0.20 7.33 -1.99
CA ILE A 90 -1.27 8.33 -2.02
C ILE A 90 -2.53 7.65 -1.50
N VAL A 91 -3.13 8.23 -0.47
CA VAL A 91 -4.30 7.66 0.21
C VAL A 91 -5.46 8.63 0.11
N LEU A 92 -6.57 8.18 -0.47
CA LEU A 92 -7.85 8.88 -0.42
C LEU A 92 -8.64 8.37 0.79
N PHE A 93 -9.19 9.29 1.56
CA PHE A 93 -9.96 8.98 2.75
C PHE A 93 -11.15 9.93 2.95
N SER A 94 -12.13 9.46 3.69
CA SER A 94 -13.31 10.22 4.11
C SER A 94 -13.50 10.09 5.63
N ASP A 95 -14.12 11.11 6.23
CA ASP A 95 -14.44 11.11 7.66
C ASP A 95 -15.96 10.98 7.81
N ASP A 96 -16.43 9.80 8.19
CA ASP A 96 -17.79 9.58 8.66
C ASP A 96 -17.88 9.98 10.14
N LYS A 97 -18.35 11.20 10.36
CA LYS A 97 -18.47 11.78 11.70
C LYS A 97 -19.60 11.17 12.52
N GLU A 98 -20.62 10.59 11.87
CA GLU A 98 -21.76 9.99 12.57
C GLU A 98 -21.35 8.67 13.21
N SER A 99 -20.62 7.83 12.47
CA SER A 99 -20.11 6.55 12.99
C SER A 99 -18.76 6.69 13.72
N GLY A 100 -18.11 7.86 13.63
CA GLY A 100 -16.78 8.07 14.20
C GLY A 100 -15.68 7.29 13.46
N ILE A 101 -15.88 7.02 12.18
CA ILE A 101 -14.98 6.22 11.34
C ILE A 101 -14.30 7.11 10.29
N ARG A 102 -13.00 6.90 10.10
CA ARG A 102 -12.23 7.39 8.97
C ARG A 102 -12.05 6.24 7.99
N TRP A 103 -12.67 6.35 6.82
CA TRP A 103 -12.59 5.34 5.78
C TRP A 103 -11.42 5.62 4.87
N ILE A 104 -10.56 4.62 4.68
CA ILE A 104 -9.57 4.61 3.60
C ILE A 104 -10.30 4.12 2.36
N GLU A 105 -10.61 5.06 1.48
CA GLU A 105 -11.43 4.84 0.28
C GLU A 105 -10.62 4.23 -0.85
N SER A 106 -9.35 4.63 -0.97
CA SER A 106 -8.46 4.16 -2.03
C SER A 106 -7.00 4.37 -1.65
N ILE A 107 -6.13 3.51 -2.18
CA ILE A 107 -4.68 3.60 -2.01
C ILE A 107 -4.03 3.45 -3.38
N PHE A 108 -3.29 4.48 -3.78
CA PHE A 108 -2.41 4.43 -4.93
C PHE A 108 -0.97 4.32 -4.46
N ILE A 109 -0.24 3.43 -5.11
CA ILE A 109 1.17 3.19 -4.82
C ILE A 109 1.92 3.42 -6.10
N ASP A 110 2.71 4.49 -6.12
CA ASP A 110 3.56 4.77 -7.26
C ASP A 110 4.55 3.63 -7.43
N ARG A 111 4.62 3.13 -8.66
CA ARG A 111 5.52 2.04 -9.01
C ARG A 111 6.81 2.69 -9.43
N LYS A 112 7.93 2.31 -8.80
CA LYS A 112 9.22 2.51 -9.45
C LYS A 112 9.13 1.79 -10.80
N PRO A 113 9.27 2.47 -11.96
CA PRO A 113 9.31 1.76 -13.22
C PRO A 113 10.46 0.75 -13.12
N ILE A 114 10.15 -0.52 -13.39
CA ILE A 114 11.20 -1.50 -13.63
C ILE A 114 11.70 -1.17 -15.03
N ILE A 115 12.60 -0.18 -15.12
CA ILE A 115 13.26 0.17 -16.37
C ILE A 115 14.24 -0.96 -16.64
N PHE A 116 13.96 -1.75 -17.68
CA PHE A 116 14.92 -2.60 -18.36
C PHE A 116 15.39 -1.88 -19.61
#